data_AF-A0A1Q4V3Y3-F1
#
_entry.id   AF-A0A1Q4V3Y3-F1
#
_cell.length_a   1.000
_cell.length_b   1.000
_cell.length_c   1.000
_cell.angle_alpha   90.00
_cell.angle_beta   90.00
_cell.angle_gamma   90.00
#
_symmetry.space_group_name_H-M   'P 1'
#
loop_
_entity.id
_entity.type
_entity.pdbx_description
1 polymer ?
#
loop_
_entity_poly.entity_id
_entity_poly.type
_entity_poly.pdbx_seq_one_letter_code
_entity_poly.pdbx_strand_id
1 'polypeptide(L)'
;MQLSRKLATGALTLVSVATMSSLASPAGAAQPAPKAEKPVEITLTAVPDVGAQCGGDWKRAVGVPLRWKKITSNCSTWGSPSYKAAYQWKAERGAPCIKVKGFQNGREKWFNAGCGRSGQIRNVPWGNVAAKKAIQVKGASLFRWR
;
A
#
# COMPACT_ATOMS: atom_id res chain seq x y z
N MET A 1 -36.72 -26.03 -7.93
CA MET A 1 -36.09 -27.04 -7.06
C MET A 1 -35.18 -26.32 -6.08
N GLN A 2 -35.56 -26.30 -4.81
CA GLN A 2 -34.75 -25.77 -3.71
C GLN A 2 -33.71 -26.80 -3.29
N LEU A 3 -32.48 -26.37 -3.03
CA LEU A 3 -31.54 -27.10 -2.18
C LEU A 3 -30.82 -26.09 -1.29
N SER A 4 -31.41 -25.87 -0.12
CA SER A 4 -30.76 -25.29 1.05
C SER A 4 -29.79 -26.30 1.65
N ARG A 5 -28.58 -25.87 2.04
CA ARG A 5 -27.78 -26.53 3.08
C ARG A 5 -27.14 -25.48 3.98
N LYS A 6 -27.40 -25.61 5.28
CA LYS A 6 -26.91 -24.82 6.41
C LYS A 6 -25.67 -25.48 7.05
N LEU A 7 -25.01 -24.72 7.93
CA LEU A 7 -24.01 -25.08 8.96
C LEU A 7 -22.55 -25.20 8.43
N ALA A 8 -21.51 -24.76 9.12
CA ALA A 8 -21.31 -24.69 10.57
C ALA A 8 -20.35 -23.58 11.03
N THR A 9 -20.65 -23.07 12.21
CA THR A 9 -19.86 -22.23 13.12
C THR A 9 -18.61 -22.98 13.60
N GLY A 10 -17.44 -22.34 13.62
CA GLY A 10 -16.23 -22.89 14.22
C GLY A 10 -15.32 -21.77 14.70
N ALA A 11 -15.34 -21.51 16.02
CA ALA A 11 -14.41 -20.63 16.71
C ALA A 11 -13.11 -21.38 17.00
N LEU A 12 -11.96 -20.77 16.71
CA LEU A 12 -10.65 -21.27 17.13
C LEU A 12 -9.89 -20.13 17.81
N THR A 13 -9.83 -20.19 19.13
CA THR A 13 -8.92 -19.41 19.98
C THR A 13 -7.66 -20.24 20.23
N LEU A 14 -6.49 -19.72 19.85
CA LEU A 14 -5.19 -20.26 20.26
C LEU A 14 -4.43 -19.15 20.98
N VAL A 15 -4.40 -19.25 22.30
CA VAL A 15 -3.52 -18.51 23.19
C VAL A 15 -2.33 -19.43 23.47
N SER A 16 -1.11 -18.96 23.20
CA SER A 16 0.11 -19.59 23.70
C SER A 16 1.02 -18.51 24.28
N VAL A 17 1.16 -18.55 25.60
CA VAL A 17 2.12 -17.78 26.41
C VAL A 17 3.36 -18.67 26.59
N ALA A 18 4.53 -18.20 26.19
CA ALA A 18 5.80 -18.87 26.48
C ALA A 18 6.52 -18.10 27.60
N THR A 19 6.41 -18.64 28.82
CA THR A 19 7.27 -18.34 29.96
C THR A 19 8.59 -19.08 29.80
N MET A 20 9.73 -18.38 29.84
CA MET A 20 11.03 -19.00 30.10
C MET A 20 11.65 -18.40 31.35
N SER A 21 11.85 -19.28 32.33
CA SER A 21 12.54 -19.03 33.58
C SER A 21 13.86 -19.81 33.61
N SER A 22 14.84 -19.16 34.25
CA SER A 22 16.00 -19.70 34.98
C SER A 22 17.16 -20.36 34.23
N LEU A 23 18.37 -19.84 34.52
CA LEU A 23 19.54 -20.60 34.98
C LEU A 23 20.52 -19.64 35.71
N ALA A 24 21.23 -20.17 36.70
CA ALA A 24 21.88 -19.46 37.80
C ALA A 24 23.43 -19.59 37.82
N SER A 25 24.10 -18.54 38.34
CA SER A 25 25.38 -18.46 39.12
C SER A 25 26.75 -18.72 38.44
N PRO A 26 27.92 -18.20 38.95
CA PRO A 26 28.19 -17.60 40.28
C PRO A 26 29.07 -16.31 40.35
N ALA A 27 29.04 -15.68 41.55
CA ALA A 27 30.10 -14.95 42.29
C ALA A 27 31.05 -13.94 41.58
N GLY A 28 30.93 -12.66 41.97
CA GLY A 28 32.03 -11.69 41.87
C GLY A 28 31.61 -10.22 41.99
N ALA A 29 32.00 -9.59 43.10
CA ALA A 29 32.09 -8.15 43.35
C ALA A 29 30.79 -7.30 43.36
N ALA A 30 30.53 -6.72 44.53
CA ALA A 30 29.53 -5.69 44.73
C ALA A 30 29.77 -4.48 43.80
N GLN A 31 28.76 -4.13 43.02
CA GLN A 31 28.67 -2.84 42.33
C GLN A 31 27.36 -2.16 42.75
N PRO A 32 27.38 -0.83 43.02
CA PRO A 32 26.22 -0.10 43.50
C PRO A 32 25.11 -0.09 42.43
N ALA A 33 23.88 -0.30 42.90
CA ALA A 33 22.67 -0.38 42.08
C ALA A 33 22.51 0.80 41.10
N PRO A 34 22.31 0.56 39.80
CA PRO A 34 21.72 1.57 38.94
C PRO A 34 20.23 1.70 39.29
N LYS A 35 19.80 2.96 39.41
CA LYS A 35 18.43 3.39 39.68
C LYS A 35 17.43 2.62 38.81
N ALA A 36 16.29 2.28 39.41
CA ALA A 36 15.12 1.75 38.73
C ALA A 36 14.71 2.64 37.55
N GLU A 37 15.09 2.24 36.34
CA GLU A 37 14.48 2.76 35.13
C GLU A 37 13.11 2.09 34.97
N LYS A 38 12.09 2.93 34.87
CA LYS A 38 10.70 2.54 34.65
C LYS A 38 10.61 1.60 33.44
N PRO A 39 9.66 0.65 33.42
CA PRO A 39 9.43 -0.17 32.23
C PRO A 39 9.17 0.78 31.06
N VAL A 40 10.02 0.72 30.04
CA VAL A 40 9.78 1.39 28.77
C VAL A 40 8.56 0.72 28.16
N GLU A 41 7.39 1.36 28.30
CA GLU A 41 6.24 1.06 27.47
C GLU A 41 6.68 1.24 26.02
N ILE A 42 6.93 0.13 25.33
CA ILE A 42 7.05 0.10 23.88
C ILE A 42 5.66 0.41 23.35
N THR A 43 5.36 1.70 23.27
CA THR A 43 4.24 2.20 22.51
C THR A 43 4.55 1.82 21.06
N LEU A 44 3.90 0.76 20.55
CA LEU A 44 3.84 0.49 19.12
C LEU A 44 3.13 1.68 18.47
N THR A 45 3.89 2.73 18.21
CA THR A 45 3.50 3.79 17.30
C THR A 45 3.32 3.11 15.96
N ALA A 46 2.09 3.17 15.44
CA ALA A 46 1.74 2.66 14.14
C ALA A 46 2.81 3.11 13.14
N VAL A 47 3.58 2.14 12.63
CA VAL A 47 4.57 2.39 11.59
C VAL A 47 3.77 3.07 10.47
N PRO A 48 4.09 4.32 10.08
CA PRO A 48 3.45 4.88 8.91
C PRO A 48 3.67 3.87 7.80
N ASP A 49 2.62 3.58 7.05
CA ASP A 49 2.60 2.61 5.98
C ASP A 49 3.47 3.16 4.82
N VAL A 50 4.79 3.21 5.05
CA VAL A 50 5.79 3.82 4.17
C VAL A 50 6.17 2.76 3.16
N GLY A 51 5.28 2.59 2.19
CA GLY A 51 5.70 2.04 0.92
C GLY A 51 6.84 2.89 0.35
N ALA A 52 7.95 2.29 -0.08
CA ALA A 52 8.99 3.00 -0.80
C ALA A 52 8.39 3.60 -2.07
N GLN A 53 8.11 4.91 -2.03
CA GLN A 53 7.52 5.63 -3.14
C GLN A 53 8.64 6.12 -4.04
N CYS A 54 8.47 5.87 -5.33
CA CYS A 54 9.18 6.60 -6.37
C CYS A 54 9.00 8.09 -6.12
N GLY A 55 10.10 8.85 -6.09
CA GLY A 55 10.11 10.30 -5.95
C GLY A 55 8.98 10.94 -6.75
N GLY A 56 8.31 11.93 -6.14
CA GLY A 56 7.03 12.51 -6.58
C GLY A 56 7.06 13.31 -7.89
N ASP A 57 7.97 12.96 -8.79
CA ASP A 57 8.21 13.58 -10.08
C ASP A 57 7.08 13.32 -11.06
N TRP A 58 6.67 14.40 -11.71
CA TRP A 58 5.63 14.40 -12.72
C TRP A 58 6.14 13.88 -14.06
N LYS A 59 5.60 12.74 -14.50
CA LYS A 59 5.93 12.03 -15.74
C LYS A 59 5.06 12.50 -16.88
N ARG A 60 5.67 12.86 -18.03
CA ARG A 60 4.93 13.23 -19.24
C ARG A 60 4.29 11.99 -19.88
N ALA A 61 3.08 12.16 -20.39
CA ALA A 61 2.27 11.12 -21.00
C ALA A 61 1.43 11.69 -22.16
N VAL A 62 1.15 10.83 -23.14
CA VAL A 62 0.35 11.16 -24.31
C VAL A 62 -0.78 10.16 -24.45
N GLY A 63 -2.01 10.68 -24.48
CA GLY A 63 -3.21 9.93 -24.78
C GLY A 63 -3.47 9.88 -26.29
N VAL A 64 -3.89 8.73 -26.78
CA VAL A 64 -4.24 8.51 -28.19
C VAL A 64 -5.77 8.57 -28.31
N PRO A 65 -6.31 9.18 -29.38
CA PRO A 65 -7.75 9.14 -29.63
C PRO A 65 -8.27 7.70 -29.79
N LEU A 66 -9.52 7.48 -29.41
CA LEU A 66 -10.31 6.25 -29.64
C LEU A 66 -9.82 4.96 -28.95
N ARG A 67 -8.61 4.87 -28.41
CA ARG A 67 -8.07 3.63 -27.78
C ARG A 67 -7.50 3.89 -26.39
N TRP A 68 -7.52 2.85 -25.55
CA TRP A 68 -6.83 2.86 -24.26
C TRP A 68 -5.36 2.52 -24.47
N LYS A 69 -4.46 3.40 -24.00
CA LYS A 69 -3.02 3.17 -24.01
C LYS A 69 -2.50 3.01 -22.58
N LYS A 70 -1.74 1.95 -22.32
CA LYS A 70 -1.07 1.74 -21.03
C LYS A 70 0.25 2.52 -20.98
N ILE A 71 0.47 3.25 -19.90
CA ILE A 71 1.68 4.02 -19.62
C ILE A 71 2.17 3.59 -18.24
N THR A 72 3.40 3.12 -18.17
CA THR A 72 3.98 2.54 -16.95
C THR A 72 5.06 3.48 -16.39
N SER A 73 5.13 3.52 -15.07
CA SER A 73 6.19 4.18 -14.31
C SER A 73 7.51 3.41 -14.45
N ASN A 74 8.64 4.11 -14.63
CA ASN A 74 9.95 3.46 -14.61
C ASN A 74 10.38 2.95 -13.23
N CYS A 75 9.75 3.45 -12.18
CA CYS A 75 10.09 3.09 -10.81
C CYS A 75 8.99 2.21 -10.17
N SER A 76 9.44 1.25 -9.36
CA SER A 76 8.61 0.30 -8.62
C SER A 76 8.25 0.86 -7.25
N THR A 77 6.97 0.79 -6.91
CA THR A 77 6.46 1.09 -5.56
C THR A 77 6.34 -0.22 -4.80
N TRP A 78 7.00 -0.26 -3.64
CA TRP A 78 6.76 -1.29 -2.64
C TRP A 78 5.63 -0.81 -1.75
N GLY A 79 4.59 -1.62 -1.54
CA GLY A 79 3.56 -1.33 -0.55
C GLY A 79 3.67 -2.29 0.64
N SER A 80 3.11 -1.88 1.78
CA SER A 80 2.91 -2.71 2.97
C SER A 80 1.43 -3.18 3.09
N PRO A 81 1.12 -4.10 4.01
CA PRO A 81 -0.26 -4.49 4.26
C PRO A 81 -1.13 -3.26 4.60
N SER A 82 -2.17 -3.01 3.78
CA SER A 82 -3.05 -1.82 3.82
C SER A 82 -2.60 -0.59 3.01
N TYR A 83 -1.46 -0.67 2.32
CA TYR A 83 -0.98 0.43 1.48
C TYR A 83 -1.98 0.83 0.40
N LYS A 84 -2.15 2.14 0.25
CA LYS A 84 -2.97 2.77 -0.79
C LYS A 84 -2.10 3.65 -1.66
N ALA A 85 -2.15 3.39 -2.96
CA ALA A 85 -1.44 4.21 -3.92
C ALA A 85 -2.24 5.48 -4.24
N ALA A 86 -1.52 6.60 -4.28
CA ALA A 86 -2.04 7.85 -4.81
C ALA A 86 -1.59 8.07 -6.26
N TYR A 87 -2.47 8.64 -7.06
CA TYR A 87 -2.22 9.09 -8.42
C TYR A 87 -2.71 10.51 -8.62
N GLN A 88 -1.99 11.29 -9.40
CA GLN A 88 -2.38 12.64 -9.81
C GLN A 88 -2.07 12.84 -11.28
N TRP A 89 -2.88 13.65 -11.96
CA TRP A 89 -2.60 14.07 -13.33
C TRP A 89 -3.02 15.52 -13.59
N LYS A 90 -2.33 16.14 -14.56
CA LYS A 90 -2.64 17.48 -15.06
C LYS A 90 -2.35 17.52 -16.56
N ALA A 91 -3.36 17.83 -17.35
CA ALA A 91 -3.30 17.97 -18.79
C ALA A 91 -2.85 19.37 -19.20
N GLU A 92 -1.85 19.40 -20.06
CA GLU A 92 -1.40 20.60 -20.76
C GLU A 92 -2.32 20.86 -21.97
N ARG A 93 -2.73 19.80 -22.68
CA ARG A 93 -3.71 19.85 -23.78
C ARG A 93 -4.68 18.67 -23.74
N GLY A 94 -5.93 18.93 -24.13
CA GLY A 94 -7.01 17.94 -24.16
C GLY A 94 -7.54 17.57 -22.77
N ALA A 95 -8.46 16.60 -22.72
CA ALA A 95 -9.04 16.06 -21.50
C ALA A 95 -8.91 14.52 -21.51
N PRO A 96 -7.88 13.94 -20.87
CA PRO A 96 -7.71 12.50 -20.81
C PRO A 96 -8.77 11.84 -19.92
N CYS A 97 -9.24 10.66 -20.33
CA CYS A 97 -9.89 9.69 -19.46
C CYS A 97 -8.86 8.71 -18.93
N ILE A 98 -8.78 8.53 -17.60
CA ILE A 98 -7.71 7.77 -16.96
C ILE A 98 -8.28 6.62 -16.12
N LYS A 99 -7.66 5.45 -16.26
CA LYS A 99 -7.73 4.36 -15.28
C LYS A 99 -6.36 4.17 -14.65
N VAL A 100 -6.33 3.88 -13.36
CA VAL A 100 -5.10 3.69 -12.59
C VAL A 100 -4.96 2.23 -12.20
N LYS A 101 -3.73 1.74 -12.21
CA LYS A 101 -3.41 0.41 -11.74
C LYS A 101 -3.48 0.36 -10.22
N GLY A 102 -4.10 -0.68 -9.69
CA GLY A 102 -4.02 -1.05 -8.29
C GLY A 102 -4.05 -2.56 -8.14
N PHE A 103 -4.09 -3.01 -6.90
CA PHE A 103 -4.14 -4.41 -6.54
C PHE A 103 -5.23 -4.66 -5.51
N GLN A 104 -6.05 -5.68 -5.76
CA GLN A 104 -7.04 -6.15 -4.81
C GLN A 104 -6.76 -7.62 -4.53
N ASN A 105 -6.50 -7.97 -3.26
CA ASN A 105 -6.09 -9.32 -2.85
C ASN A 105 -4.90 -9.84 -3.66
N GLY A 106 -3.88 -9.00 -3.86
CA GLY A 106 -2.67 -9.31 -4.63
C GLY A 106 -2.85 -9.37 -6.16
N ARG A 107 -4.07 -9.20 -6.68
CA ARG A 107 -4.35 -9.26 -8.13
C ARG A 107 -4.43 -7.87 -8.74
N GLU A 108 -3.76 -7.66 -9.88
CA GLU A 108 -3.81 -6.41 -10.65
C GLU A 108 -5.24 -6.10 -11.09
N LYS A 109 -5.71 -4.87 -10.83
CA LYS A 109 -6.99 -4.34 -11.30
C LYS A 109 -6.83 -2.90 -11.79
N TRP A 110 -7.68 -2.51 -12.72
CA TRP A 110 -7.77 -1.15 -13.24
C TRP A 110 -8.95 -0.43 -12.61
N PHE A 111 -8.67 0.68 -11.93
CA PHE A 111 -9.66 1.51 -11.26
C PHE A 111 -9.93 2.77 -12.07
N ASN A 112 -11.19 3.16 -12.23
CA ASN A 112 -11.53 4.40 -12.92
C ASN A 112 -11.10 5.59 -12.06
N ALA A 113 -10.26 6.47 -12.60
CA ALA A 113 -9.84 7.69 -11.93
C ALA A 113 -10.66 8.91 -12.40
N GLY A 114 -11.24 8.85 -13.59
CA GLY A 114 -12.12 9.88 -14.14
C GLY A 114 -11.62 10.46 -15.46
N CYS A 115 -12.38 11.40 -16.01
CA CYS A 115 -12.03 12.13 -17.22
C CYS A 115 -11.95 13.62 -16.91
N GLY A 116 -10.88 14.28 -17.33
CA GLY A 116 -10.75 15.72 -17.11
C GLY A 116 -9.34 16.24 -17.27
N ARG A 117 -9.22 17.58 -17.33
CA ARG A 117 -7.93 18.27 -17.45
C ARG A 117 -7.03 18.07 -16.23
N SER A 118 -7.57 17.73 -15.08
CA SER A 118 -6.79 17.37 -13.90
C SER A 118 -7.58 16.43 -13.02
N GLY A 119 -6.88 15.69 -12.16
CA GLY A 119 -7.53 14.91 -11.13
C GLY A 119 -6.54 14.25 -10.19
N GLN A 120 -7.08 13.74 -9.10
CA GLN A 120 -6.33 13.06 -8.06
C GLN A 120 -7.17 11.93 -7.47
N ILE A 121 -6.54 10.78 -7.25
CA ILE A 121 -7.10 9.67 -6.47
C ILE A 121 -6.07 9.23 -5.45
N ARG A 122 -6.41 9.24 -4.16
CA ARG A 122 -5.46 8.91 -3.07
C ARG A 122 -5.61 7.49 -2.53
N ASN A 123 -6.74 6.86 -2.81
CA ASN A 123 -7.19 5.64 -2.13
C ASN A 123 -7.23 4.43 -3.07
N VAL A 124 -6.26 4.28 -3.97
CA VAL A 124 -6.20 3.10 -4.85
C VAL A 124 -5.66 1.91 -4.06
N PRO A 125 -6.39 0.79 -3.97
CA PRO A 125 -5.88 -0.41 -3.31
C PRO A 125 -4.55 -0.85 -3.91
N TRP A 126 -3.56 -1.16 -3.07
CA TRP A 126 -2.25 -1.64 -3.51
C TRP A 126 -1.74 -2.79 -2.63
N GLY A 127 -1.76 -2.60 -1.31
CA GLY A 127 -1.36 -3.63 -0.34
C GLY A 127 0.12 -4.01 -0.44
N ASN A 128 0.44 -5.22 0.07
CA ASN A 128 1.81 -5.75 0.15
C ASN A 128 2.30 -6.29 -1.21
N VAL A 129 2.44 -5.41 -2.20
CA VAL A 129 2.88 -5.76 -3.56
C VAL A 129 3.97 -4.79 -4.02
N ALA A 130 5.06 -5.37 -4.53
CA ALA A 130 6.11 -4.64 -5.22
C ALA A 130 5.80 -4.56 -6.72
N ALA A 131 5.39 -3.39 -7.21
CA ALA A 131 5.06 -3.22 -8.62
C ALA A 131 5.25 -1.80 -9.13
N LYS A 132 5.35 -1.65 -10.46
CA LYS A 132 5.38 -0.33 -11.09
C LYS A 132 3.96 0.24 -11.18
N LYS A 133 3.80 1.50 -10.76
CA LYS A 133 2.58 2.28 -11.04
C LYS A 133 2.31 2.32 -12.54
N ALA A 134 1.06 2.28 -12.94
CA ALA A 134 0.69 2.40 -14.34
C ALA A 134 -0.68 3.06 -14.47
N ILE A 135 -0.90 3.71 -15.60
CA ILE A 135 -2.19 4.29 -15.97
C ILE A 135 -2.60 3.77 -17.36
N GLN A 136 -3.89 3.65 -17.59
CA GLN A 136 -4.46 3.59 -18.94
C GLN A 136 -5.08 4.94 -19.24
N VAL A 137 -4.75 5.49 -20.41
CA VAL A 137 -5.34 6.75 -20.88
C VAL A 137 -6.10 6.53 -22.17
N LYS A 138 -7.24 7.22 -22.31
CA LYS A 138 -8.01 7.35 -23.55
C LYS A 138 -8.25 8.83 -23.84
N GLY A 139 -8.17 9.21 -25.12
CA GLY A 139 -8.43 10.57 -25.59
C GLY A 139 -7.15 11.31 -25.97
N ALA A 140 -7.18 12.05 -27.08
CA ALA A 140 -6.06 12.84 -27.57
C ALA A 140 -5.68 13.92 -26.55
N SER A 141 -4.55 13.73 -25.88
CA SER A 141 -4.15 14.59 -24.76
C SER A 141 -2.65 14.56 -24.51
N LEU A 142 -2.11 15.70 -24.05
CA LEU A 142 -0.76 15.83 -23.52
C LEU A 142 -0.89 16.18 -22.05
N PHE A 143 -0.33 15.37 -21.17
CA PHE A 143 -0.50 15.53 -19.73
C PHE A 143 0.71 15.01 -18.96
N ARG A 144 0.76 15.37 -17.69
CA ARG A 144 1.73 14.85 -16.73
C ARG A 144 1.00 14.08 -15.63
N TRP A 145 1.63 13.05 -15.09
CA TRP A 145 1.07 12.23 -14.01
C TRP A 145 2.14 11.73 -13.02
N ARG A 146 1.71 11.31 -11.83
CA ARG A 146 2.55 10.69 -10.78
C ARG A 146 1.75 9.72 -9.91
#